data_AF-A0AAU6CK59-F1
#
_entry.id   AF-A0AAU6CK59-F1
#
_cell.length_a   1.000
_cell.length_b   1.000
_cell.length_c   1.000
_cell.angle_alpha   90.00
_cell.angle_beta   90.00
_cell.angle_gamma   90.00
#
_symmetry.space_group_name_H-M   'P 1'
#
loop_
_entity.id
_entity.type
_entity.pdbx_description
1 polymer ?
#
loop_
_entity_poly.entity_id
_entity_poly.type
_entity_poly.pdbx_seq_one_letter_code
_entity_poly.pdbx_strand_id
1 'polypeptide(L)'
;MDREQLAAALGNDPQAALELGRRIVATVGVDERRHAEIPFEIARDGDRATVWHAAEAYAQEADGGAARWMAEGAASLSDPDGIVVDHLTLPIFIMEYDDDRWTTERQDWRIAVHCDDPARAIVALNAARPRLLLVADDGSVQPDGAAGLTGPPGPWYTPNYVAVAEGTPLIWLDCKDGVFPLMARTVLEIVIEELRAVGITRAELTTPKTQESTP
;
A
#
# COMPACT_ATOMS: atom_id res chain seq x y z
N MET A 1 23.34 -12.66 15.32
CA MET A 1 24.07 -12.47 14.06
C MET A 1 23.84 -11.03 13.66
N ASP A 2 24.91 -10.26 13.48
CA ASP A 2 24.79 -8.86 13.06
C ASP A 2 24.53 -8.74 11.55
N ARG A 3 24.25 -7.53 11.10
CA ARG A 3 23.88 -7.24 9.71
C ARG A 3 24.98 -7.57 8.70
N GLU A 4 26.24 -7.29 9.03
CA GLU A 4 27.38 -7.53 8.14
C GLU A 4 27.62 -9.04 7.96
N GLN A 5 27.51 -9.82 9.03
CA GLN A 5 27.60 -11.28 8.98
C GLN A 5 26.49 -11.89 8.12
N LEU A 6 25.26 -11.39 8.26
CA LEU A 6 24.13 -11.89 7.49
C LEU A 6 24.24 -11.50 6.01
N ALA A 7 24.60 -10.26 5.69
CA ALA A 7 24.81 -9.82 4.31
C ALA A 7 25.91 -10.64 3.61
N ALA A 8 27.02 -10.90 4.32
CA ALA A 8 28.09 -11.76 3.81
C ALA A 8 27.62 -13.22 3.59
N ALA A 9 26.82 -13.77 4.50
CA ALA A 9 26.28 -15.12 4.37
C ALA A 9 25.27 -15.27 3.23
N LEU A 10 24.50 -14.21 2.94
CA LEU A 10 23.52 -14.16 1.84
C LEU A 10 24.15 -13.79 0.49
N GLY A 11 25.45 -13.50 0.44
CA GLY A 11 26.14 -13.13 -0.80
C GLY A 11 25.62 -11.85 -1.44
N ASN A 12 25.06 -10.92 -0.65
CA ASN A 12 24.35 -9.73 -1.12
C ASN A 12 23.17 -10.01 -2.07
N ASP A 13 22.53 -11.19 -1.98
CA ASP A 13 21.33 -11.52 -2.74
C ASP A 13 20.07 -10.92 -2.07
N PRO A 14 19.43 -9.88 -2.66
CA PRO A 14 18.27 -9.23 -2.07
C PRO A 14 17.04 -10.16 -2.01
N GLN A 15 16.93 -11.11 -2.95
CA GLN A 15 15.83 -12.05 -3.00
C GLN A 15 15.98 -13.10 -1.90
N ALA A 16 17.19 -13.62 -1.69
CA ALA A 16 17.47 -14.53 -0.58
C ALA A 16 17.23 -13.87 0.79
N ALA A 17 17.57 -12.58 0.92
CA ALA A 17 17.30 -11.79 2.11
C ALA A 17 15.79 -11.62 2.35
N LEU A 18 15.02 -11.31 1.30
CA LEU A 18 13.57 -11.19 1.36
C LEU A 18 12.90 -12.51 1.79
N GLU A 19 13.31 -13.63 1.21
CA GLU A 19 12.79 -14.96 1.55
C GLU A 19 13.11 -15.36 2.99
N LEU A 20 14.30 -15.01 3.49
CA LEU A 20 14.66 -15.23 4.88
C LEU A 20 13.78 -14.39 5.83
N GLY A 21 13.57 -13.11 5.53
CA GLY A 21 12.71 -12.23 6.31
C GLY A 21 11.28 -12.76 6.40
N ARG A 22 10.68 -13.13 5.26
CA ARG A 22 9.34 -13.75 5.18
C ARG A 22 9.24 -15.01 6.04
N ARG A 23 10.24 -15.89 5.95
CA ARG A 23 10.27 -17.13 6.74
C ARG A 23 10.32 -16.85 8.23
N ILE A 24 11.13 -15.87 8.67
CA ILE A 24 11.20 -15.50 10.08
C ILE A 24 9.81 -15.04 10.55
N VAL A 25 9.20 -14.07 9.86
CA VAL A 25 7.87 -13.53 10.22
C VAL A 25 6.81 -14.62 10.36
N ALA A 26 6.77 -15.57 9.42
CA ALA A 26 5.78 -16.64 9.38
C ALA A 26 6.00 -17.79 10.39
N THR A 27 7.18 -17.92 11.00
CA THR A 27 7.51 -19.13 11.80
C THR A 27 7.81 -18.85 13.27
N VAL A 28 8.22 -17.63 13.60
CA VAL A 28 8.60 -17.26 14.97
C VAL A 28 7.43 -16.60 15.70
N GLY A 29 7.47 -16.60 17.04
CA GLY A 29 6.49 -15.87 17.83
C GLY A 29 6.57 -14.36 17.62
N VAL A 30 5.49 -13.61 17.89
CA VAL A 30 5.40 -12.15 17.68
C VAL A 30 6.64 -11.39 18.18
N ASP A 31 7.10 -11.70 19.39
CA ASP A 31 8.27 -11.03 19.99
C ASP A 31 9.58 -11.25 19.20
N GLU A 32 9.69 -12.36 18.48
CA GLU A 32 10.88 -12.76 17.73
C GLU A 32 10.85 -12.27 16.28
N ARG A 33 9.71 -11.77 15.78
CA ARG A 33 9.56 -11.28 14.40
C ARG A 33 10.46 -10.08 14.10
N ARG A 34 10.93 -9.36 15.12
CA ARG A 34 11.98 -8.33 15.02
C ARG A 34 13.28 -8.85 14.38
N HIS A 35 13.54 -10.15 14.38
CA HIS A 35 14.71 -10.73 13.73
C HIS A 35 14.61 -10.71 12.20
N ALA A 36 13.43 -10.48 11.63
CA ALA A 36 13.23 -10.33 10.19
C ALA A 36 13.69 -8.95 9.66
N GLU A 37 13.90 -7.98 10.55
CA GLU A 37 14.27 -6.60 10.21
C GLU A 37 15.56 -6.53 9.38
N ILE A 38 16.63 -7.16 9.86
CA ILE A 38 17.93 -7.15 9.17
C ILE A 38 17.81 -7.77 7.75
N PRO A 39 17.22 -8.97 7.55
CA PRO A 39 16.97 -9.49 6.21
C PRO A 39 16.17 -8.53 5.31
N PHE A 40 15.11 -7.90 5.81
CA PHE A 40 14.33 -6.95 5.01
C PHE A 40 15.09 -5.67 4.68
N GLU A 41 15.91 -5.15 5.59
CA GLU A 41 16.79 -4.02 5.30
C GLU A 41 17.82 -4.34 4.21
N ILE A 42 18.40 -5.55 4.23
CA ILE A 42 19.32 -6.00 3.18
C ILE A 42 18.59 -6.11 1.84
N ALA A 43 17.37 -6.66 1.83
CA ALA A 43 16.55 -6.75 0.63
C ALA A 43 16.23 -5.37 0.05
N ARG A 44 15.81 -4.43 0.91
CA ARG A 44 15.49 -3.04 0.53
C ARG A 44 16.66 -2.32 -0.14
N ASP A 45 17.86 -2.51 0.39
CA ASP A 45 19.03 -1.82 -0.13
C ASP A 45 19.43 -2.35 -1.52
N GLY A 46 19.02 -3.58 -1.87
CA GLY A 46 19.17 -4.14 -3.22
C GLY A 46 18.03 -3.81 -4.18
N ASP A 47 16.79 -3.73 -3.68
CA ASP A 47 15.62 -3.29 -4.44
C ASP A 47 14.62 -2.59 -3.51
N ARG A 48 14.38 -1.30 -3.75
CA ARG A 48 13.47 -0.49 -2.95
C ARG A 48 12.03 -1.00 -2.97
N ALA A 49 11.61 -1.73 -4.01
CA ALA A 49 10.25 -2.28 -4.07
C ALA A 49 10.00 -3.37 -3.01
N THR A 50 11.06 -3.98 -2.46
CA THR A 50 10.96 -5.03 -1.44
C THR A 50 10.36 -4.56 -0.11
N VAL A 51 10.33 -3.26 0.17
CA VAL A 51 9.65 -2.70 1.36
C VAL A 51 8.16 -3.08 1.38
N TRP A 52 7.51 -3.11 0.22
CA TRP A 52 6.11 -3.50 0.10
C TRP A 52 5.91 -4.99 0.39
N HIS A 53 6.91 -5.81 0.07
CA HIS A 53 6.90 -7.23 0.38
C HIS A 53 7.25 -7.55 1.83
N ALA A 54 8.03 -6.69 2.50
CA ALA A 54 8.23 -6.74 3.94
C ALA A 54 6.93 -6.37 4.67
N ALA A 55 6.27 -5.28 4.26
CA ALA A 55 4.96 -4.88 4.77
C ALA A 55 3.93 -6.00 4.63
N GLU A 56 3.85 -6.63 3.45
CA GLU A 56 2.97 -7.76 3.17
C GLU A 56 3.22 -8.95 4.12
N ALA A 57 4.48 -9.31 4.35
CA ALA A 57 4.83 -10.41 5.23
C ALA A 57 4.33 -10.20 6.67
N TYR A 58 4.46 -8.98 7.19
CA TYR A 58 3.93 -8.63 8.52
C TYR A 58 2.40 -8.55 8.53
N ALA A 59 1.78 -8.02 7.47
CA ALA A 59 0.33 -7.88 7.37
C ALA A 59 -0.39 -9.24 7.35
N GLN A 60 0.16 -10.22 6.62
CA GLN A 60 -0.35 -11.61 6.59
C GLN A 60 -0.39 -12.27 7.97
N GLU A 61 0.47 -11.80 8.87
CA GLU A 61 0.67 -12.32 10.21
C GLU A 61 0.03 -11.45 11.31
N ALA A 62 -0.86 -10.53 10.92
CA ALA A 62 -1.57 -9.61 11.79
C ALA A 62 -0.63 -8.74 12.65
N ASP A 63 0.54 -8.40 12.11
CA ASP A 63 1.61 -7.75 12.86
C ASP A 63 1.70 -6.25 12.60
N GLY A 64 1.74 -5.46 13.68
CA GLY A 64 1.86 -4.00 13.62
C GLY A 64 3.16 -3.50 12.95
N GLY A 65 4.17 -4.36 12.80
CA GLY A 65 5.38 -4.08 12.02
C GLY A 65 5.09 -3.69 10.57
N ALA A 66 3.95 -4.13 10.01
CA ALA A 66 3.53 -3.76 8.66
C ALA A 66 3.42 -2.23 8.46
N ALA A 67 2.95 -1.50 9.47
CA ALA A 67 2.69 -0.07 9.38
C ALA A 67 3.94 0.76 9.02
N ARG A 68 5.08 0.46 9.64
CA ARG A 68 6.35 1.14 9.33
C ARG A 68 6.80 0.85 7.91
N TRP A 69 6.76 -0.41 7.49
CA TRP A 69 7.15 -0.82 6.13
C TRP A 69 6.23 -0.23 5.07
N MET A 70 4.93 -0.12 5.34
CA MET A 70 3.97 0.58 4.48
C MET A 70 4.31 2.07 4.34
N ALA A 71 4.65 2.75 5.43
CA ALA A 71 5.06 4.15 5.39
C ALA A 71 6.35 4.36 4.59
N GLU A 72 7.34 3.47 4.77
CA GLU A 72 8.57 3.46 3.94
C GLU A 72 8.26 3.15 2.47
N GLY A 73 7.29 2.25 2.21
CA GLY A 73 6.79 1.95 0.87
C GLY A 73 6.18 3.15 0.18
N ALA A 74 5.25 3.85 0.84
CA ALA A 74 4.65 5.07 0.30
C ALA A 74 5.73 6.10 -0.05
N ALA A 75 6.66 6.37 0.88
CA ALA A 75 7.76 7.30 0.64
C ALA A 75 8.68 6.84 -0.51
N SER A 76 8.83 5.53 -0.74
CA SER A 76 9.65 4.99 -1.85
C SER A 76 9.12 5.30 -3.25
N LEU A 77 7.83 5.64 -3.38
CA LEU A 77 7.20 6.03 -4.64
C LEU A 77 7.41 7.52 -4.98
N SER A 78 7.97 8.30 -4.05
CA SER A 78 8.20 9.73 -4.26
C SER A 78 9.32 10.00 -5.26
N ASP A 79 9.09 10.97 -6.13
CA ASP A 79 10.10 11.62 -6.96
C ASP A 79 10.40 13.01 -6.35
N PRO A 80 11.61 13.25 -5.77
CA PRO A 80 11.91 14.49 -5.06
C PRO A 80 11.72 15.78 -5.87
N ASP A 81 11.87 15.70 -7.20
CA ASP A 81 11.68 16.85 -8.10
C ASP A 81 10.29 16.87 -8.77
N GLY A 82 9.45 15.88 -8.44
CA GLY A 82 8.20 15.58 -9.12
C GLY A 82 7.02 15.36 -8.18
N ILE A 83 6.40 14.17 -8.27
CA ILE A 83 5.24 13.80 -7.45
C ILE A 83 5.76 13.17 -6.16
N VAL A 84 5.40 13.77 -5.03
CA VAL A 84 5.77 13.32 -3.68
C VAL A 84 4.57 12.61 -3.06
N VAL A 85 4.82 11.47 -2.42
CA VAL A 85 3.81 10.72 -1.66
C VAL A 85 4.16 10.83 -0.19
N ASP A 86 3.29 11.46 0.60
CA ASP A 86 3.53 11.55 2.03
C ASP A 86 3.53 10.15 2.67
N HIS A 87 4.47 9.93 3.58
CA HIS A 87 4.66 8.66 4.27
C HIS A 87 3.43 8.20 5.09
N LEU A 88 2.49 9.10 5.42
CA LEU A 88 1.23 8.80 6.09
C LEU A 88 0.04 8.75 5.11
N THR A 89 0.30 8.64 3.79
CA THR A 89 -0.75 8.50 2.76
C THR A 89 -1.45 7.14 2.79
N LEU A 90 -1.41 6.42 3.92
CA LEU A 90 -2.03 5.12 4.11
C LEU A 90 -2.76 5.10 5.45
N PRO A 91 -4.04 4.67 5.52
CA PRO A 91 -4.60 4.23 6.77
C PRO A 91 -3.78 3.03 7.24
N ILE A 92 -3.26 3.08 8.47
CA ILE A 92 -2.56 1.94 9.06
C ILE A 92 -3.54 0.76 9.06
N PHE A 93 -3.13 -0.43 8.62
CA PHE A 93 -3.94 -1.63 8.74
C PHE A 93 -4.31 -1.85 10.21
N ILE A 94 -5.59 -1.69 10.56
CA ILE A 94 -6.10 -1.94 11.91
C ILE A 94 -6.83 -3.27 11.88
N MET A 95 -6.31 -4.23 12.64
CA MET A 95 -7.00 -5.47 12.92
C MET A 95 -7.60 -5.42 14.31
N GLU A 96 -8.91 -5.62 14.40
CA GLU A 96 -9.62 -5.87 15.64
C GLU A 96 -9.74 -7.38 15.85
N TYR A 97 -9.74 -7.83 17.11
CA TYR A 97 -10.06 -9.21 17.45
C TYR A 97 -11.55 -9.31 17.77
N ASP A 98 -12.31 -9.98 16.93
CA ASP A 98 -13.75 -10.19 17.07
C ASP A 98 -14.08 -11.69 17.04
N ASP A 99 -14.82 -12.17 18.05
CA ASP A 99 -15.40 -13.52 18.14
C ASP A 99 -14.54 -14.65 17.51
N ASP A 100 -13.31 -14.81 18.02
CA ASP A 100 -12.30 -15.83 17.64
C ASP A 100 -11.54 -15.61 16.31
N ARG A 101 -11.62 -14.41 15.71
CA ARG A 101 -10.80 -14.06 14.53
C ARG A 101 -10.34 -12.61 14.54
N TRP A 102 -9.22 -12.35 13.88
CA TRP A 102 -8.83 -10.98 13.56
C TRP A 102 -9.62 -10.50 12.34
N THR A 103 -10.33 -9.38 12.47
CA THR A 103 -11.06 -8.70 11.40
C THR A 103 -10.43 -7.34 11.13
N THR A 104 -10.45 -6.90 9.88
CA THR A 104 -10.00 -5.55 9.51
C THR A 104 -11.13 -4.56 9.74
N GLU A 105 -10.84 -3.44 10.40
CA GLU A 105 -11.79 -2.34 10.44
C GLU A 105 -12.06 -1.83 9.02
N ARG A 106 -13.29 -1.38 8.76
CA ARG A 106 -13.68 -0.85 7.45
C ARG A 106 -12.83 0.38 7.12
N GLN A 107 -11.97 0.30 6.11
CA GLN A 107 -11.06 1.39 5.77
C GLN A 107 -11.58 2.23 4.60
N ASP A 108 -11.99 3.46 4.93
CA ASP A 108 -12.20 4.52 3.95
C ASP A 108 -10.87 5.17 3.62
N TRP A 109 -10.23 4.74 2.53
CA TRP A 109 -8.98 5.35 2.10
C TRP A 109 -9.25 6.55 1.19
N ARG A 110 -8.69 7.71 1.56
CA ARG A 110 -8.79 8.95 0.79
C ARG A 110 -7.41 9.42 0.39
N ILE A 111 -7.23 9.76 -0.89
CA ILE A 111 -5.99 10.32 -1.42
C ILE A 111 -6.31 11.71 -1.95
N ALA A 112 -5.77 12.75 -1.31
CA ALA A 112 -5.84 14.13 -1.78
C ALA A 112 -4.58 14.47 -2.58
N VAL A 113 -4.77 15.14 -3.73
CA VAL A 113 -3.70 15.61 -4.62
C VAL A 113 -3.58 17.13 -4.49
N HIS A 114 -2.43 17.61 -4.02
CA HIS A 114 -2.12 19.04 -3.95
C HIS A 114 -1.21 19.41 -5.13
N CYS A 115 -1.67 20.29 -6.02
CA CYS A 115 -0.90 20.75 -7.18
C CYS A 115 -1.41 22.11 -7.68
N ASP A 116 -0.69 22.71 -8.62
CA ASP A 116 -1.01 24.04 -9.18
C ASP A 116 -2.22 24.03 -10.15
N ASP A 117 -2.68 22.86 -10.60
CA ASP A 117 -3.85 22.71 -11.50
C ASP A 117 -4.85 21.65 -10.96
N PRO A 118 -5.69 22.01 -9.96
CA PRO A 118 -6.64 21.09 -9.36
C PRO A 118 -7.66 20.50 -10.34
N ALA A 119 -8.07 21.27 -11.36
CA ALA A 119 -9.02 20.81 -12.36
C ALA A 119 -8.44 19.67 -13.20
N ARG A 120 -7.16 19.77 -13.57
CA ARG A 120 -6.44 18.71 -14.26
C ARG A 120 -6.20 17.49 -13.37
N ALA A 121 -5.92 17.68 -12.09
CA ALA A 121 -5.82 16.57 -11.15
C ALA A 121 -7.15 15.80 -11.04
N ILE A 122 -8.29 16.50 -11.01
CA ILE A 122 -9.62 15.86 -11.05
C ILE A 122 -9.80 15.03 -12.32
N VAL A 123 -9.33 15.50 -13.49
CA VAL A 123 -9.36 14.72 -14.74
C VAL A 123 -8.55 13.43 -14.60
N ALA A 124 -7.33 13.50 -14.07
CA ALA A 124 -6.50 12.33 -13.82
C ALA A 124 -7.15 11.33 -12.84
N LEU A 125 -7.71 11.81 -11.73
CA LEU A 125 -8.38 10.96 -10.76
C LEU A 125 -9.63 10.26 -11.34
N ASN A 126 -10.37 10.94 -12.22
CA ASN A 126 -11.50 10.33 -12.93
C ASN A 126 -11.04 9.26 -13.93
N ALA A 127 -9.87 9.44 -14.56
CA ALA A 127 -9.26 8.43 -15.42
C ALA A 127 -8.73 7.22 -14.63
N ALA A 128 -8.20 7.44 -13.42
CA ALA A 128 -7.73 6.37 -12.53
C ALA A 128 -8.86 5.47 -12.01
N ARG A 129 -10.02 6.06 -11.67
CA ARG A 129 -11.16 5.38 -11.02
C ARG A 129 -11.48 3.96 -11.54
N PRO A 130 -11.68 3.71 -12.85
CA PRO A 130 -11.98 2.36 -13.35
C PRO A 130 -10.86 1.36 -13.09
N ARG A 131 -9.58 1.76 -13.16
CA ARG A 131 -8.44 0.87 -12.88
C ARG A 131 -8.35 0.55 -11.39
N LEU A 132 -8.62 1.51 -10.52
CA LEU A 132 -8.55 1.34 -9.06
C LEU A 132 -9.56 0.33 -8.53
N LEU A 133 -10.76 0.25 -9.13
CA LEU A 133 -11.78 -0.75 -8.80
C LEU A 133 -11.34 -2.19 -9.10
N LEU A 134 -10.29 -2.38 -9.91
CA LEU A 134 -9.80 -3.68 -10.35
C LEU A 134 -8.51 -4.11 -9.63
N VAL A 135 -8.00 -3.30 -8.70
CA VAL A 135 -6.78 -3.65 -7.95
C VAL A 135 -7.12 -4.64 -6.86
N ALA A 136 -6.50 -5.82 -6.91
CA ALA A 136 -6.63 -6.85 -5.89
C ALA A 136 -5.75 -6.58 -4.65
N ASP A 137 -6.06 -7.26 -3.55
CA ASP A 137 -5.28 -7.31 -2.31
C ASP A 137 -3.80 -7.68 -2.53
N ASP A 138 -3.52 -8.60 -3.44
CA ASP A 138 -2.16 -8.98 -3.85
C ASP A 138 -1.45 -7.94 -4.77
N GLY A 139 -2.10 -6.83 -5.07
CA GLY A 139 -1.59 -5.74 -5.92
C GLY A 139 -1.76 -5.98 -7.42
N SER A 140 -2.33 -7.10 -7.86
CA SER A 140 -2.59 -7.34 -9.28
C SER A 140 -3.80 -6.53 -9.80
N VAL A 141 -3.75 -6.09 -11.05
CA VAL A 141 -4.90 -5.44 -11.71
C VAL A 141 -5.69 -6.52 -12.45
N GLN A 142 -6.91 -6.76 -12.00
CA GLN A 142 -7.81 -7.74 -12.57
C GLN A 142 -8.35 -7.26 -13.93
N PRO A 143 -8.64 -8.17 -14.87
CA PRO A 143 -9.35 -7.80 -16.08
C PRO A 143 -10.75 -7.28 -15.75
N ASP A 144 -11.24 -6.33 -16.54
CA ASP A 144 -12.60 -5.79 -16.38
C ASP A 144 -13.64 -6.92 -16.44
N GLY A 145 -14.60 -6.90 -15.51
CA GLY A 145 -15.60 -7.95 -15.32
C GLY A 145 -15.18 -9.16 -14.47
N ALA A 146 -13.91 -9.28 -14.05
CA ALA A 146 -13.45 -10.37 -13.18
C ALA A 146 -13.68 -10.09 -11.68
N ALA A 147 -13.67 -8.83 -11.27
CA ALA A 147 -13.95 -8.41 -9.90
C ALA A 147 -15.46 -8.23 -9.70
N GLY A 148 -16.14 -9.24 -9.16
CA GLY A 148 -17.33 -9.13 -8.29
C GLY A 148 -18.60 -8.41 -8.76
N LEU A 149 -18.64 -7.71 -9.89
CA LEU A 149 -19.83 -6.97 -10.34
C LEU A 149 -20.73 -7.81 -11.28
N THR A 150 -20.18 -8.86 -11.91
CA THR A 150 -20.97 -9.79 -12.77
C THR A 150 -20.47 -11.25 -12.79
N GLY A 151 -19.34 -11.56 -12.15
CA GLY A 151 -18.75 -12.91 -12.10
C GLY A 151 -18.91 -13.61 -10.74
N PRO A 152 -18.67 -14.94 -10.65
CA PRO A 152 -18.57 -15.61 -9.35
C PRO A 152 -17.46 -14.96 -8.52
N PRO A 153 -17.59 -14.90 -7.18
CA PRO A 153 -16.54 -14.34 -6.33
C PRO A 153 -15.23 -15.08 -6.60
N GLY A 154 -14.27 -14.37 -7.19
CA GLY A 154 -12.89 -14.84 -7.25
C GLY A 154 -12.29 -14.86 -5.84
N PRO A 155 -11.15 -15.52 -5.63
CA PRO A 155 -10.46 -15.51 -4.34
C PRO A 155 -9.89 -14.13 -3.96
N TRP A 156 -9.96 -13.15 -4.87
CA TRP A 156 -9.32 -11.84 -4.74
C TRP A 156 -10.29 -10.77 -4.23
N TYR A 157 -9.83 -9.96 -3.27
CA TYR A 157 -10.55 -8.79 -2.80
C TYR A 157 -10.15 -7.54 -3.60
N THR A 158 -11.12 -6.73 -4.05
CA THR A 158 -10.90 -5.42 -4.69
C THR A 158 -11.72 -4.33 -3.96
N PRO A 159 -11.40 -3.03 -4.11
CA PRO A 159 -12.23 -1.97 -3.54
C PRO A 159 -13.70 -2.10 -3.98
N ASN A 160 -14.64 -1.98 -3.04
CA ASN A 160 -16.07 -2.10 -3.31
C ASN A 160 -16.63 -0.87 -4.05
N TYR A 161 -15.98 0.28 -3.85
CA TYR A 161 -16.40 1.55 -4.40
C TYR A 161 -15.20 2.47 -4.54
N VAL A 162 -15.18 3.25 -5.64
CA VAL A 162 -14.20 4.31 -5.86
C VAL A 162 -14.91 5.54 -6.42
N ALA A 163 -14.65 6.72 -5.84
CA ALA A 163 -15.20 7.98 -6.35
C ALA A 163 -14.25 9.16 -6.19
N VAL A 164 -14.39 10.13 -7.08
CA VAL A 164 -13.70 11.43 -7.01
C VAL A 164 -14.66 12.45 -6.41
N ALA A 165 -14.19 13.22 -5.43
CA ALA A 165 -14.98 14.27 -4.80
C ALA A 165 -15.31 15.39 -5.81
N GLU A 166 -16.54 15.92 -5.75
CA GLU A 166 -16.96 17.00 -6.64
C GLU A 166 -16.14 18.26 -6.38
N GLY A 167 -15.56 18.82 -7.45
CA GLY A 167 -14.78 20.06 -7.39
C GLY A 167 -13.47 19.99 -6.60
N THR A 168 -13.09 18.82 -6.08
CA THR A 168 -11.89 18.65 -5.23
C THR A 168 -11.02 17.52 -5.79
N PRO A 169 -9.69 17.69 -5.93
CA PRO A 169 -8.79 16.63 -6.39
C PRO A 169 -8.54 15.60 -5.27
N LEU A 170 -9.59 14.89 -4.89
CA LEU A 170 -9.61 13.86 -3.86
C LEU A 170 -10.32 12.63 -4.40
N ILE A 171 -9.68 11.46 -4.26
CA ILE A 171 -10.28 10.17 -4.59
C ILE A 171 -10.48 9.35 -3.31
N TRP A 172 -11.59 8.65 -3.22
CA TRP A 172 -11.99 7.80 -2.11
C TRP A 172 -12.17 6.35 -2.59
N LEU A 173 -11.68 5.40 -1.80
CA LEU A 173 -11.80 3.96 -1.99
C LEU A 173 -12.43 3.32 -0.73
N ASP A 174 -13.51 2.53 -0.90
CA ASP A 174 -14.09 1.67 0.16
C ASP A 174 -13.37 0.31 0.13
N CYS A 175 -12.33 0.20 0.96
CA CYS A 175 -11.52 -1.01 1.14
C CYS A 175 -11.97 -1.76 2.41
N LYS A 176 -13.23 -2.20 2.45
CA LYS A 176 -13.87 -2.98 3.53
C LYS A 176 -12.97 -3.96 4.28
N ASP A 177 -12.17 -4.75 3.55
CA ASP A 177 -11.32 -5.79 4.13
C ASP A 177 -9.88 -5.29 4.40
N GLY A 178 -9.69 -3.97 4.45
CA GLY A 178 -8.42 -3.29 4.72
C GLY A 178 -7.69 -2.81 3.47
N VAL A 179 -6.77 -1.88 3.65
CA VAL A 179 -5.80 -1.48 2.62
C VAL A 179 -4.57 -2.38 2.74
N PHE A 180 -4.48 -3.40 1.87
CA PHE A 180 -3.34 -4.32 1.85
C PHE A 180 -2.09 -3.66 1.27
N PRO A 181 -0.87 -4.03 1.71
CA PRO A 181 0.37 -3.41 1.24
C PRO A 181 0.56 -3.41 -0.27
N LEU A 182 0.33 -4.53 -0.94
CA LEU A 182 0.51 -4.61 -2.40
C LEU A 182 -0.62 -3.90 -3.17
N MET A 183 -1.86 -3.96 -2.68
CA MET A 183 -2.96 -3.11 -3.17
C MET A 183 -2.59 -1.62 -3.08
N ALA A 184 -2.12 -1.17 -1.92
CA ALA A 184 -1.76 0.23 -1.66
C ALA A 184 -0.70 0.73 -2.65
N ARG A 185 0.35 -0.08 -2.87
CA ARG A 185 1.39 0.19 -3.86
C ARG A 185 0.78 0.45 -5.24
N THR A 186 0.01 -0.51 -5.74
CA THR A 186 -0.56 -0.45 -7.09
C THR A 186 -1.53 0.72 -7.24
N VAL A 187 -2.35 1.00 -6.23
CA VAL A 187 -3.25 2.17 -6.24
C VAL A 187 -2.46 3.48 -6.36
N LEU A 188 -1.40 3.65 -5.56
CA LEU A 188 -0.55 4.84 -5.62
C LEU A 188 0.18 4.96 -6.96
N GLU A 189 0.71 3.86 -7.49
CA GLU A 189 1.34 3.82 -8.82
C GLU A 189 0.36 4.25 -9.92
N ILE A 190 -0.88 3.75 -9.92
CA ILE A 190 -1.93 4.17 -10.86
C ILE A 190 -2.22 5.66 -10.74
N VAL A 191 -2.38 6.20 -9.52
CA VAL A 191 -2.64 7.64 -9.33
C VAL A 191 -1.48 8.48 -9.89
N ILE A 192 -0.24 8.09 -9.61
CA ILE A 192 0.97 8.77 -10.12
C ILE A 192 1.01 8.72 -11.66
N GLU A 193 0.73 7.57 -12.26
CA GLU A 193 0.68 7.39 -13.72
C GLU A 193 -0.35 8.32 -14.37
N GLU A 194 -1.57 8.36 -13.85
CA GLU A 194 -2.65 9.17 -14.43
C GLU A 194 -2.39 10.68 -14.26
N LEU A 195 -1.77 11.10 -13.14
CA LEU A 195 -1.31 12.47 -12.96
C LEU A 195 -0.26 12.85 -14.01
N ARG A 196 0.71 11.98 -14.26
CA ARG A 196 1.72 12.18 -15.30
C ARG A 196 1.10 12.20 -16.70
N ALA A 197 0.10 11.36 -16.97
CA ALA A 197 -0.56 11.26 -18.27
C ALA A 197 -1.27 12.57 -18.69
N VAL A 198 -1.78 13.35 -17.73
CA VAL A 198 -2.37 14.68 -17.99
C VAL A 198 -1.33 15.81 -17.93
N GLY A 199 -0.06 15.50 -17.69
CA GLY A 199 1.04 16.47 -17.63
C GLY A 199 1.24 17.14 -16.27
N ILE A 200 0.70 16.58 -15.18
CA ILE A 200 1.07 17.00 -13.83
C ILE A 200 2.41 16.37 -13.50
N THR A 201 3.45 17.20 -13.43
CA THR A 201 4.81 16.75 -13.10
C THR A 201 5.17 17.00 -11.64
N ARG A 202 4.44 17.87 -10.93
CA ARG A 202 4.64 18.19 -9.51
C ARG A 202 3.32 18.16 -8.76
N ALA A 203 3.26 17.34 -7.72
CA ALA A 203 2.12 17.23 -6.83
C ALA A 203 2.53 16.59 -5.51
N GLU A 204 1.72 16.78 -4.47
CA GLU A 204 1.83 16.07 -3.21
C GLU A 204 0.58 15.19 -3.01
N LEU A 205 0.78 13.90 -2.73
CA LEU A 205 -0.28 12.97 -2.34
C LEU A 205 -0.30 12.84 -0.83
N THR A 206 -1.49 12.98 -0.23
CA THR A 206 -1.70 12.87 1.22
C THR A 206 -2.98 12.11 1.54
N THR A 207 -3.04 11.47 2.71
CA THR A 207 -4.32 11.01 3.29
C THR A 207 -4.86 12.09 4.22
N PRO A 208 -6.02 12.71 3.93
CA PRO A 208 -6.63 13.66 4.84
C PRO A 208 -6.93 12.98 6.18
N LYS A 209 -6.57 13.65 7.29
CA LYS A 209 -7.04 13.21 8.61
C LYS A 209 -8.56 13.29 8.61
N THR A 210 -9.23 12.16 8.84
CA THR A 210 -10.65 12.18 9.17
C THR A 210 -10.78 13.03 10.42
N GLN A 211 -11.48 14.17 10.36
CA GLN A 211 -11.89 14.83 11.59
C GLN A 211 -12.74 13.81 12.33
N GLU A 212 -12.28 13.38 13.50
CA GLU A 212 -13.12 12.65 14.44
C GLU A 212 -14.35 13.53 14.67
N SER A 213 -15.50 13.07 14.19
CA SER A 213 -16.78 13.54 14.67
C SER A 213 -16.78 13.21 16.16
N THR A 214 -16.45 14.18 17.00
CA THR A 214 -16.59 14.03 18.45
C THR A 214 -18.03 13.60 18.74
N PRO A 215 -18.26 12.51 19.48
CA PRO A 215 -19.61 12.12 19.89
C PRO A 215 -20.29 13.19 20.77
#